data_AF-H2AQS5-F1
#
_entry.id   AF-H2AQS5-F1
#
_cell.length_a   1.000
_cell.length_b   1.000
_cell.length_c   1.000
_cell.angle_alpha   90.00
_cell.angle_beta   90.00
_cell.angle_gamma   90.00
#
_symmetry.space_group_name_H-M   'P 1'
#
loop_
_entity.id
_entity.type
_entity.pdbx_description
1 polymer ?
#
loop_
_entity_poly.entity_id
_entity_poly.type
_entity_poly.pdbx_seq_one_letter_code
_entity_poly.pdbx_strand_id
1 'polypeptide(L)'
;MTDFYKKIDPETEKLSSNQVNESVTHQPEQLVNFIHEQRSKLVDVTNKTKDNLNQVNDEYHEKGRQLTSKIAALSTTTHDNLLAGLSYTAVAVMTGSILARRKAVSFKILTPVLFGSICAVYTLPSTLSNMARTIYEAEKRNFPTLIKKQDEIMIELREGKEDTLDFFHKCGNIVRDWFK
;
A
#
# COMPACT_ATOMS: atom_id res chain seq x y z
N MET A 1 -40.35 -55.15 -10.56
CA MET A 1 -39.32 -54.12 -10.32
C MET A 1 -39.35 -53.86 -8.83
N THR A 2 -38.64 -54.57 -7.96
CA THR A 2 -37.19 -54.83 -7.92
C THR A 2 -36.93 -55.98 -6.94
N ASP A 3 -36.23 -57.03 -7.38
CA ASP A 3 -35.80 -58.15 -6.53
C ASP A 3 -34.28 -58.35 -6.70
N PHE A 4 -33.51 -57.36 -6.24
CA PHE A 4 -32.11 -57.15 -6.63
C PHE A 4 -31.15 -56.90 -5.45
N TYR A 5 -31.29 -57.65 -4.35
CA TYR A 5 -30.21 -57.73 -3.36
C TYR A 5 -29.81 -59.18 -3.11
N LYS A 6 -29.00 -59.68 -4.06
CA LYS A 6 -28.16 -60.86 -3.89
C LYS A 6 -27.15 -60.56 -2.78
N LYS A 7 -27.31 -61.21 -1.64
CA LYS A 7 -26.37 -61.20 -0.51
C LYS A 7 -25.02 -61.72 -1.03
N ILE A 8 -24.01 -60.86 -1.08
CA ILE A 8 -22.67 -61.21 -1.56
C ILE A 8 -21.97 -61.94 -0.41
N ASP A 9 -21.56 -63.18 -0.65
CA ASP A 9 -20.88 -64.04 0.32
C ASP A 9 -19.44 -63.52 0.57
N PRO A 10 -19.02 -63.35 1.84
CA PRO A 10 -17.73 -62.73 2.21
C PRO A 10 -16.48 -63.49 1.71
N GLU A 11 -16.63 -64.73 1.25
CA GLU A 11 -15.57 -65.53 0.63
C GLU A 11 -15.23 -65.05 -0.80
N THR A 12 -16.22 -64.54 -1.54
CA THR A 12 -16.04 -64.10 -2.95
C THR A 12 -15.33 -62.74 -3.07
N GLU A 13 -15.46 -61.89 -2.05
CA GLU A 13 -14.75 -60.61 -1.95
C GLU A 13 -13.25 -60.81 -1.68
N LYS A 14 -12.90 -61.82 -0.86
CA LYS A 14 -11.50 -62.19 -0.58
C LYS A 14 -10.81 -62.82 -1.78
N LEU A 15 -11.51 -63.63 -2.58
CA LEU A 15 -10.98 -64.22 -3.82
C LEU A 15 -10.74 -63.17 -4.90
N SER A 16 -11.65 -62.20 -5.06
CA SER A 16 -11.48 -61.08 -5.99
C SER A 16 -10.32 -60.15 -5.56
N SER A 17 -10.24 -59.82 -4.26
CA SER A 17 -9.13 -59.00 -3.74
C SER A 17 -7.77 -59.69 -3.91
N ASN A 18 -7.65 -60.99 -3.63
CA ASN A 18 -6.38 -61.71 -3.80
C ASN A 18 -5.98 -61.86 -5.28
N GLN A 19 -6.92 -62.10 -6.20
CA GLN A 19 -6.63 -62.16 -7.64
C GLN A 19 -6.22 -60.80 -8.22
N VAL A 20 -6.82 -59.71 -7.74
CA VAL A 20 -6.40 -58.34 -8.09
C VAL A 20 -5.02 -58.03 -7.50
N ASN A 21 -4.72 -58.47 -6.28
CA ASN A 21 -3.41 -58.27 -5.67
C ASN A 21 -2.30 -59.10 -6.35
N GLU A 22 -2.60 -60.33 -6.76
CA GLU A 22 -1.65 -61.24 -7.43
C GLU A 22 -1.36 -60.80 -8.87
N SER A 23 -2.38 -60.30 -9.59
CA SER A 23 -2.19 -59.70 -10.93
C SER A 23 -1.51 -58.32 -10.90
N VAL A 24 -1.58 -57.59 -9.78
CA VAL A 24 -0.83 -56.35 -9.54
C VAL A 24 0.62 -56.64 -9.12
N THR A 25 0.94 -57.85 -8.67
CA THR A 25 2.28 -58.22 -8.18
C THR A 25 3.31 -58.41 -9.29
N HIS A 26 2.90 -58.59 -10.55
CA HIS A 26 3.81 -58.63 -11.71
C HIS A 26 3.88 -57.29 -12.45
N GLN A 27 4.08 -56.19 -11.72
CA GLN A 27 4.52 -54.94 -12.34
C GLN A 27 6.04 -54.94 -12.40
N PRO A 28 6.67 -54.69 -13.56
CA PRO A 28 8.12 -54.62 -13.65
C PRO A 28 8.61 -53.48 -12.75
N GLU A 29 9.35 -53.83 -11.71
CA GLU A 29 9.88 -52.96 -10.65
C GLU A 29 10.59 -51.72 -11.19
N GLN A 30 11.13 -51.82 -12.41
CA GLN A 30 11.81 -50.74 -13.11
C GLN A 30 10.88 -49.58 -13.49
N LEU A 31 9.64 -49.86 -13.92
CA LEU A 31 8.68 -48.81 -14.29
C LEU A 31 8.11 -48.13 -13.04
N VAL A 32 7.88 -48.90 -11.98
CA VAL A 32 7.40 -48.37 -10.69
C VAL A 32 8.44 -47.44 -10.08
N ASN A 33 9.71 -47.86 -10.08
CA ASN A 33 10.82 -47.04 -9.58
C ASN A 33 11.02 -45.79 -10.43
N PHE A 34 10.90 -45.89 -11.76
CA PHE A 34 11.00 -44.74 -12.66
C PHE A 34 9.87 -43.71 -12.42
N ILE A 35 8.62 -44.17 -12.27
CA ILE A 35 7.49 -43.28 -11.95
C ILE A 35 7.68 -42.62 -10.58
N HIS A 36 8.23 -43.35 -9.61
CA HIS A 36 8.52 -42.83 -8.28
C HIS A 36 9.61 -41.73 -8.35
N GLU A 37 10.67 -41.96 -9.12
CA GLU A 37 11.78 -41.02 -9.30
C GLU A 37 11.39 -39.74 -10.07
N GLN A 38 10.47 -39.86 -11.03
CA GLN A 38 9.94 -38.70 -11.75
C GLN A 38 9.02 -37.84 -10.88
N ARG A 39 8.20 -38.48 -10.03
CA ARG A 39 7.34 -37.76 -9.09
C ARG A 39 8.13 -37.05 -8.00
N SER A 40 9.19 -37.68 -7.46
CA SER A 40 10.01 -37.06 -6.41
C SER A 40 10.72 -35.79 -6.91
N LYS A 41 11.22 -35.79 -8.15
CA LYS A 41 11.85 -34.61 -8.78
C LYS A 41 10.86 -33.44 -8.97
N LEU A 42 9.61 -33.72 -9.33
CA LEU A 42 8.57 -32.69 -9.44
C LEU A 42 8.16 -32.13 -8.07
N VAL A 43 8.11 -32.99 -7.04
CA VAL A 43 7.83 -32.59 -5.66
C VAL A 43 8.97 -31.73 -5.11
N ASP A 44 10.23 -32.07 -5.37
CA ASP A 44 11.39 -31.30 -4.90
C ASP A 44 11.53 -29.93 -5.57
N VAL A 45 11.23 -29.82 -6.87
CA VAL A 45 11.21 -28.53 -7.58
C VAL A 45 10.04 -27.65 -7.08
N THR A 46 8.88 -28.26 -6.81
CA THR A 46 7.73 -27.56 -6.24
C THR A 46 8.01 -27.08 -4.81
N ASN A 47 8.71 -27.88 -4.01
CA ASN A 47 9.10 -27.52 -2.65
C ASN A 47 10.16 -26.41 -2.64
N LYS A 48 11.21 -26.48 -3.48
CA LYS A 48 12.19 -25.37 -3.61
C LYS A 48 11.56 -24.05 -4.07
N THR A 49 10.55 -24.12 -4.93
CA THR A 49 9.82 -22.92 -5.39
C THR A 49 8.93 -22.37 -4.27
N LYS A 50 8.27 -23.24 -3.50
CA LYS A 50 7.51 -22.87 -2.31
C LYS A 50 8.39 -22.29 -1.21
N ASP A 51 9.60 -22.78 -1.01
CA ASP A 51 10.48 -22.30 0.06
C ASP A 51 10.98 -20.88 -0.20
N ASN A 52 11.31 -20.54 -1.46
CA ASN A 52 11.65 -19.16 -1.85
C ASN A 52 10.45 -18.23 -1.79
N LEU A 53 9.26 -18.69 -2.20
CA LEU A 53 8.02 -17.92 -2.10
C LEU A 53 7.61 -17.70 -0.64
N ASN A 54 7.74 -18.72 0.22
CA ASN A 54 7.47 -18.60 1.65
C ASN A 54 8.47 -17.65 2.31
N GLN A 55 9.76 -17.72 1.97
CA GLN A 55 10.77 -16.79 2.50
C GLN A 55 10.46 -15.32 2.15
N VAL A 56 10.06 -15.07 0.90
CA VAL A 56 9.65 -13.73 0.46
C VAL A 56 8.34 -13.33 1.15
N ASN A 57 7.36 -14.23 1.24
CA ASN A 57 6.08 -13.97 1.89
C ASN A 57 6.24 -13.68 3.39
N ASP A 58 7.15 -14.37 4.08
CA ASP A 58 7.47 -14.13 5.48
C ASP A 58 8.16 -12.76 5.67
N GLU A 59 9.04 -12.36 4.75
CA GLU A 59 9.66 -11.03 4.75
C GLU A 59 8.62 -9.91 4.50
N TYR A 60 7.65 -10.14 3.61
CA TYR A 60 6.54 -9.21 3.37
C TYR A 60 5.59 -9.12 4.56
N HIS A 61 5.27 -10.23 5.22
CA HIS A 61 4.43 -10.23 6.41
C HIS A 61 5.10 -9.53 7.60
N GLU A 62 6.42 -9.64 7.75
CA GLU A 62 7.15 -8.96 8.82
C GLU A 62 7.18 -7.43 8.62
N LYS A 63 7.44 -6.97 7.39
CA LYS A 63 7.31 -5.55 7.03
C LYS A 63 5.87 -5.05 7.20
N GLY A 64 4.88 -5.86 6.81
CA GLY A 64 3.46 -5.58 7.00
C GLY A 64 3.08 -5.41 8.47
N ARG A 65 3.53 -6.31 9.36
CA ARG A 65 3.25 -6.24 10.81
C ARG A 65 3.88 -5.02 11.47
N GLN A 66 5.09 -4.62 11.06
CA GLN A 66 5.73 -3.40 11.57
C GLN A 66 4.99 -2.12 11.13
N LEU A 67 4.40 -2.13 9.93
CA LEU A 67 3.52 -1.05 9.49
C LEU A 67 2.19 -1.07 10.25
N THR A 68 1.55 -2.24 10.40
CA THR A 68 0.30 -2.39 11.14
C THR A 68 0.45 -2.03 12.61
N SER A 69 1.55 -2.41 13.27
CA SER A 69 1.81 -2.08 14.68
C SER A 69 2.12 -0.59 14.88
N LYS A 70 2.85 0.04 13.95
CA LYS A 70 3.06 1.50 13.95
C LYS A 70 1.76 2.27 13.68
N ILE A 71 0.92 1.79 12.77
CA ILE A 71 -0.40 2.37 12.49
C ILE A 71 -1.32 2.20 13.70
N ALA A 72 -1.37 1.02 14.30
CA ALA A 72 -2.19 0.75 15.48
C ALA A 72 -1.73 1.61 16.68
N ALA A 73 -0.43 1.73 16.92
CA ALA A 73 0.14 2.57 17.97
C ALA A 73 -0.10 4.07 17.75
N LEU A 74 -0.12 4.54 16.49
CA LEU A 74 -0.53 5.91 16.16
C LEU A 74 -2.06 6.09 16.21
N SER A 75 -2.83 5.01 16.11
CA SER A 75 -4.27 5.10 15.90
C SER A 75 -5.10 5.44 17.14
N THR A 76 -4.61 5.14 18.35
CA THR A 76 -5.41 5.32 19.58
C THR A 76 -5.67 6.79 19.95
N THR A 77 -4.98 7.76 19.35
CA THR A 77 -5.20 9.20 19.65
C THR A 77 -5.08 10.12 18.44
N THR A 78 -4.39 9.70 17.37
CA THR A 78 -4.16 10.55 16.18
C THR A 78 -5.06 10.17 14.99
N HIS A 79 -5.66 8.97 15.00
CA HIS A 79 -6.44 8.45 13.87
C HIS A 79 -7.68 9.30 13.57
N ASP A 80 -8.44 9.68 14.59
CA ASP A 80 -9.70 10.39 14.40
C ASP A 80 -9.46 11.76 13.74
N ASN A 81 -8.39 12.45 14.15
CA ASN A 81 -7.99 13.72 13.55
C ASN A 81 -7.38 13.56 12.15
N LEU A 82 -6.63 12.48 11.90
CA LEU A 82 -6.05 12.20 10.58
C LEU A 82 -7.13 11.82 9.56
N LEU A 83 -8.06 10.94 9.94
CA LEU A 83 -9.18 10.54 9.09
C LEU A 83 -10.12 11.71 8.83
N ALA A 84 -10.43 12.51 9.86
CA ALA A 84 -11.19 13.74 9.69
C ALA A 84 -10.46 14.68 8.73
N GLY A 85 -9.17 14.94 8.94
CA GLY A 85 -8.37 15.81 8.07
C GLY A 85 -8.31 15.34 6.61
N LEU A 86 -8.15 14.04 6.37
CA LEU A 86 -8.18 13.47 5.03
C LEU A 86 -9.55 13.61 4.38
N SER A 87 -10.62 13.37 5.12
CA SER A 87 -11.98 13.54 4.59
C SER A 87 -12.28 15.01 4.25
N TYR A 88 -11.89 15.96 5.09
CA TYR A 88 -12.01 17.39 4.79
C TYR A 88 -11.20 17.78 3.55
N THR A 89 -9.97 17.28 3.43
CA THR A 89 -9.14 17.52 2.25
C THR A 89 -9.78 16.94 0.99
N ALA A 90 -10.33 15.72 1.06
CA ALA A 90 -11.02 15.10 -0.07
C ALA A 90 -12.27 15.91 -0.50
N VAL A 91 -13.05 16.39 0.47
CA VAL A 91 -14.19 17.28 0.20
C VAL A 91 -13.71 18.59 -0.43
N ALA A 92 -12.65 19.22 0.09
CA ALA A 92 -12.10 20.45 -0.47
C ALA A 92 -11.63 20.27 -1.92
N VAL A 93 -10.93 19.17 -2.23
CA VAL A 93 -10.54 18.81 -3.59
C VAL A 93 -11.77 18.65 -4.49
N MET A 94 -12.79 17.93 -4.01
CA MET A 94 -14.04 17.70 -4.75
C MET A 94 -14.78 19.02 -5.02
N THR A 95 -14.83 19.91 -4.03
CA THR A 95 -15.37 21.27 -4.15
C THR A 95 -14.57 22.07 -5.18
N GLY A 96 -13.23 22.05 -5.13
CA GLY A 96 -12.38 22.71 -6.13
C GLY A 96 -12.60 22.19 -7.55
N SER A 97 -12.82 20.88 -7.71
CA SER A 97 -13.14 20.26 -9.00
C SER A 97 -14.50 20.72 -9.54
N ILE A 98 -15.52 20.81 -8.67
CA ILE A 98 -16.85 21.33 -9.03
C ILE A 98 -16.75 22.80 -9.48
N LEU A 99 -15.99 23.63 -8.76
CA LEU A 99 -15.80 25.05 -9.11
C LEU A 99 -15.11 25.22 -10.47
N ALA A 100 -14.19 24.32 -10.82
CA ALA A 100 -13.49 24.37 -12.10
C ALA A 100 -14.30 23.81 -13.30
N ARG A 101 -15.51 23.27 -13.08
CA ARG A 101 -16.33 22.59 -14.10
C ARG A 101 -16.52 23.40 -15.40
N ARG A 102 -16.63 24.73 -15.31
CA ARG A 102 -16.91 25.62 -16.47
C ARG A 102 -15.67 26.36 -17.01
N LYS A 103 -14.47 26.07 -16.49
CA LYS A 103 -13.22 26.77 -16.85
C LYS A 103 -12.36 25.92 -17.79
N ALA A 104 -11.36 26.56 -18.41
CA ALA A 104 -10.38 25.92 -19.28
C ALA A 104 -9.68 24.72 -18.60
N VAL A 105 -9.17 23.76 -19.37
CA VAL A 105 -8.59 22.49 -18.89
C VAL A 105 -7.52 22.69 -17.82
N SER A 106 -6.66 23.72 -17.95
CA SER A 106 -5.63 24.04 -16.95
C SER A 106 -6.23 24.38 -15.58
N PHE A 107 -7.35 25.11 -15.55
CA PHE A 107 -8.05 25.45 -14.30
C PHE A 107 -8.71 24.23 -13.65
N LYS A 108 -9.08 23.21 -14.46
CA LYS A 108 -9.68 21.95 -13.96
C LYS A 108 -8.73 21.12 -13.12
N ILE A 109 -7.42 21.25 -13.37
CA ILE A 109 -6.39 20.57 -12.56
C ILE A 109 -5.92 21.51 -11.44
N LEU A 110 -5.68 22.78 -11.77
CA LEU A 110 -5.12 23.73 -10.81
C LEU A 110 -6.05 23.98 -9.61
N THR A 111 -7.35 24.13 -9.83
CA THR A 111 -8.30 24.46 -8.76
C THR A 111 -8.41 23.35 -7.69
N PRO A 112 -8.66 22.08 -8.04
CA PRO A 112 -8.69 21.01 -7.04
C PRO A 112 -7.33 20.80 -6.35
N VAL A 113 -6.21 20.99 -7.06
CA VAL A 113 -4.87 20.91 -6.45
C VAL A 113 -4.64 22.04 -5.44
N LEU A 114 -5.00 23.28 -5.78
CA LEU A 114 -4.88 24.42 -4.86
C LEU A 114 -5.76 24.23 -3.63
N PHE A 115 -7.04 23.93 -3.82
CA PHE A 115 -7.96 23.72 -2.70
C PHE A 115 -7.54 22.54 -1.82
N GLY A 116 -7.10 21.43 -2.43
CA GLY A 116 -6.57 20.28 -1.72
C GLY A 116 -5.30 20.60 -0.94
N SER A 117 -4.35 21.31 -1.56
CA SER A 117 -3.10 21.71 -0.90
C SER A 117 -3.35 22.61 0.29
N ILE A 118 -4.22 23.61 0.16
CA ILE A 118 -4.55 24.55 1.25
C ILE A 118 -5.21 23.79 2.40
N CYS A 119 -6.18 22.93 2.10
CA CYS A 119 -6.88 22.16 3.12
C CYS A 119 -5.96 21.13 3.79
N ALA A 120 -5.07 20.48 3.04
CA ALA A 120 -4.11 19.51 3.56
C ALA A 120 -3.10 20.14 4.52
N VAL A 121 -2.58 21.33 4.18
CA VAL A 121 -1.67 22.08 5.07
C VAL A 121 -2.39 22.48 6.36
N TYR A 122 -3.66 22.87 6.27
CA TYR A 122 -4.45 23.25 7.43
C TYR A 122 -4.81 22.07 8.34
N THR A 123 -5.20 20.94 7.75
CA THR A 123 -5.77 19.80 8.49
C THR A 123 -4.73 18.75 8.90
N LEU A 124 -3.64 18.60 8.15
CA LEU A 124 -2.55 17.64 8.41
C LEU A 124 -1.16 18.30 8.53
N PRO A 125 -0.97 19.35 9.35
CA PRO A 125 0.32 20.05 9.43
C PRO A 125 1.45 19.15 9.94
N SER A 126 1.17 18.28 10.92
CA SER A 126 2.17 17.36 11.51
C SER A 126 2.58 16.26 10.53
N THR A 127 1.64 15.70 9.76
CA THR A 127 1.96 14.66 8.78
C THR A 127 2.81 15.23 7.66
N LEU A 128 2.47 16.42 7.16
CA LEU A 128 3.22 17.07 6.09
C LEU A 128 4.64 17.44 6.55
N SER A 129 4.83 17.95 7.77
CA SER A 129 6.17 18.26 8.28
C SER A 129 7.03 17.01 8.47
N ASN A 130 6.43 15.91 8.94
CA ASN A 130 7.12 14.63 9.10
C ASN A 130 7.49 13.99 7.75
N MET A 131 6.58 14.04 6.78
CA MET A 131 6.84 13.57 5.41
C MET A 131 7.92 14.43 4.75
N ALA A 132 7.82 15.76 4.85
CA ALA A 132 8.81 16.68 4.31
C ALA A 132 10.20 16.43 4.91
N ARG A 133 10.29 16.20 6.22
CA ARG A 133 11.55 15.84 6.89
C ARG A 133 12.13 14.52 6.36
N THR A 134 11.29 13.50 6.18
CA THR A 134 11.73 12.20 5.66
C THR A 134 12.24 12.32 4.22
N ILE A 135 11.51 13.07 3.40
CA ILE A 135 11.91 13.35 2.02
C ILE A 135 13.23 14.14 2.00
N TYR A 136 13.35 15.16 2.84
CA TYR A 136 14.57 15.96 2.96
C TYR A 136 15.77 15.10 3.40
N GLU A 137 15.59 14.20 4.37
CA GLU A 137 16.66 13.28 4.79
C GLU A 137 17.05 12.29 3.68
N ALA A 138 16.09 11.83 2.87
CA ALA A 138 16.36 10.98 1.70
C ALA A 138 17.06 11.76 0.57
N GLU A 139 16.60 12.98 0.29
CA GLU A 139 17.15 13.85 -0.74
C GLU A 139 18.57 14.31 -0.37
N LYS A 140 18.84 14.60 0.91
CA LYS A 140 20.19 14.92 1.39
C LYS A 140 21.19 13.80 1.15
N ARG A 141 20.74 12.53 1.21
CA ARG A 141 21.61 11.36 0.96
C ARG A 141 21.89 11.15 -0.52
N ASN A 142 20.89 11.34 -1.39
CA ASN A 142 21.02 11.03 -2.81
C ASN A 142 21.38 12.24 -3.70
N PHE A 143 20.95 13.45 -3.34
CA PHE A 143 21.02 14.65 -4.19
C PHE A 143 21.38 15.92 -3.40
N PRO A 144 22.64 16.06 -2.93
CA PRO A 144 23.06 17.20 -2.12
C PRO A 144 23.02 18.56 -2.86
N THR A 145 23.02 18.55 -4.20
CA THR A 145 22.93 19.78 -5.01
C THR A 145 21.53 20.37 -5.04
N LEU A 146 20.48 19.55 -4.91
CA LEU A 146 19.09 20.01 -4.87
C LEU A 146 18.79 20.66 -3.52
N ILE A 147 19.29 20.09 -2.42
CA ILE A 147 19.13 20.65 -1.07
C ILE A 147 19.69 22.07 -0.98
N LYS A 148 20.87 22.35 -1.52
CA LYS A 148 21.45 23.71 -1.47
C LYS A 148 20.54 24.75 -2.13
N LYS A 149 19.92 24.39 -3.26
CA LYS A 149 18.98 25.28 -3.95
C LYS A 149 17.67 25.42 -3.18
N GLN A 150 17.18 24.34 -2.57
CA GLN A 150 16.00 24.39 -1.71
C GLN A 150 16.24 25.30 -0.51
N ASP A 151 17.39 25.18 0.16
CA ASP A 151 17.76 26.01 1.31
C ASP A 151 17.86 27.49 0.91
N GLU A 152 18.46 27.80 -0.24
CA GLU A 152 18.52 29.16 -0.82
C GLU A 152 17.11 29.74 -1.08
N ILE A 153 16.26 28.99 -1.78
CA ILE A 153 14.86 29.39 -2.04
C ILE A 153 14.08 29.59 -0.73
N MET A 154 14.32 28.75 0.29
CA MET A 154 13.64 28.87 1.58
C MET A 154 14.08 30.13 2.35
N ILE A 155 15.32 30.58 2.18
CA ILE A 155 15.80 31.85 2.74
C ILE A 155 15.10 33.02 2.03
N GLU A 156 15.07 33.04 0.70
CA GLU A 156 14.39 34.09 -0.08
C GLU A 156 12.89 34.16 0.23
N LEU A 157 12.22 33.01 0.34
CA LEU A 157 10.81 32.96 0.70
C LEU A 157 10.53 33.48 2.10
N ARG A 158 11.48 33.27 3.03
CA ARG A 158 11.36 33.78 4.40
C ARG A 158 11.46 35.30 4.42
N GLU A 159 12.44 35.85 3.71
CA GLU A 159 12.64 37.30 3.59
C GLU A 159 11.44 37.96 2.89
N GLY A 160 10.96 37.40 1.77
CA GLY A 160 9.80 37.93 1.05
C GLY A 160 8.49 37.89 1.84
N LYS A 161 8.35 36.94 2.79
CA LYS A 161 7.19 36.91 3.70
C LYS A 161 7.22 38.08 4.69
N GLU A 162 8.40 38.42 5.21
CA GLU A 162 8.58 39.55 6.13
C GLU A 162 8.26 40.87 5.41
N ASP A 163 8.74 41.04 4.18
CA ASP A 163 8.43 42.22 3.34
C ASP A 163 6.93 42.38 3.03
N THR A 164 6.25 41.26 2.76
CA THR A 164 4.81 41.27 2.50
C THR A 164 4.01 41.66 3.74
N LEU A 165 4.41 41.18 4.93
CA LEU A 165 3.76 41.55 6.19
C LEU A 165 3.96 43.03 6.51
N ASP A 166 5.18 43.55 6.31
CA ASP A 166 5.49 44.96 6.52
C ASP A 166 4.72 45.87 5.56
N PHE A 167 4.53 45.45 4.31
CA PHE A 167 3.67 46.15 3.36
C PHE A 167 2.21 46.21 3.84
N PHE A 168 1.64 45.09 4.28
CA PHE A 168 0.27 45.05 4.79
C PHE A 168 0.10 45.92 6.04
N HIS A 169 1.08 45.93 6.95
CA HIS A 169 1.09 46.81 8.11
C HIS A 169 1.14 48.29 7.72
N LYS A 170 1.98 48.66 6.75
CA LYS A 170 2.10 50.02 6.24
C LYS A 170 0.80 50.48 5.57
N CYS A 171 0.18 49.64 4.75
CA CYS A 171 -1.13 49.91 4.15
C CYS A 171 -2.22 50.07 5.22
N GLY A 172 -2.24 49.22 6.25
CA GLY A 172 -3.18 49.33 7.36
C GLY A 172 -3.07 50.65 8.13
N ASN A 173 -1.84 51.15 8.32
CA ASN A 173 -1.61 52.45 8.96
C ASN A 173 -2.07 53.62 8.07
N ILE A 174 -1.81 53.58 6.76
CA ILE A 174 -2.24 54.62 5.81
C ILE A 174 -3.77 54.74 5.75
N VAL A 175 -4.48 53.60 5.72
CA VAL A 175 -5.96 53.59 5.72
C VAL A 175 -6.51 54.14 7.04
N ARG A 176 -5.84 53.85 8.16
CA ARG A 176 -6.21 54.40 9.47
C ARG A 176 -6.01 55.91 9.55
N ASP A 177 -4.93 56.43 8.96
CA ASP A 177 -4.66 57.87 8.90
C ASP A 177 -5.64 58.61 7.98
N TRP A 178 -6.19 57.95 6.95
CA TRP A 178 -7.24 58.50 6.08
C TRP A 178 -8.61 58.65 6.76
N PHE A 179 -8.85 57.94 7.86
CA PHE A 179 -10.13 57.91 8.56
C PHE A 179 -10.12 58.78 9.84
N LYS A 180 -9.07 59.56 10.05
CA LYS A 180 -8.84 60.42 11.21
C LYS A 180 -8.88 61.89 10.80
#